data_AF-A0A239QIC6-F1
#
_entry.id   AF-A0A239QIC6-F1
#
_cell.length_a   1.000
_cell.length_b   1.000
_cell.length_c   1.000
_cell.angle_alpha   90.00
_cell.angle_beta   90.00
_cell.angle_gamma   90.00
#
_symmetry.space_group_name_H-M   'P 1'
#
loop_
_entity.id
_entity.type
_entity.pdbx_description
1 polymer ?
#
loop_
_entity_poly.entity_id
_entity_poly.type
_entity_poly.pdbx_seq_one_letter_code
_entity_poly.pdbx_strand_id
1 'polypeptide(L)'
;MYSCPGCGSQMLFDIPSQMLKCNRCDRTMSIAEADEKEARQAGSSFDMELLTCPTCGAGIHALNTAAAAFCSYCGSSVMLEKQEAQYDPPEKVIPFQITREQCFEKYQSMLKGSFCADHRLKEHISADSFRGIYVPYHTYNASVDGTMTLEGHEDKGNTTYYYKTQVKLDHRYEGIMHDASREMPDNISESISIAHGAQERMVPFSPAYLSGFYADVADTDPDVYVPYAKSEAIRKGLEDTLPRLKDDSLSYSMSEAEKALTSKAHATYTGDALLPVWFMSMKSGKRVLYAVQNAVTGEMWADIPMDIPRFALVALALAAALYALFQNYLALRPEMVMITAMLLALFAQWAVNSRRTRMKEKEMMEAVIQGETVDVQDRVNKMKRLEKRVARQNNHGIFRYLGIFALGAASYLSMDLLSGLDNIRIYKYGSLALLVVMGLMILPLGDRSKLPFGCFVTFAAMAAGTAILLLDPFHSADMPIYIVTLAIMAGVIWECLELLKLYNKSCSNTLPQFESHQGGELL
;
A
#
# COMPACT_ATOMS: atom_id res chain seq x y z
N MET A 1 11.84 -35.21 -10.86
CA MET A 1 11.33 -35.32 -9.48
C MET A 1 12.37 -36.04 -8.63
N TYR A 2 12.97 -35.33 -7.67
CA TYR A 2 14.06 -35.87 -6.86
C TYR A 2 13.59 -36.98 -5.90
N SER A 3 14.04 -38.20 -6.16
CA SER A 3 13.63 -39.41 -5.44
C SER A 3 14.69 -39.89 -4.47
N CYS A 4 14.28 -40.20 -3.23
CA CYS A 4 15.18 -40.68 -2.18
C CYS A 4 15.79 -42.04 -2.55
N PRO A 5 17.13 -42.18 -2.58
CA PRO A 5 17.78 -43.45 -2.90
C PRO A 5 17.56 -44.55 -1.85
N GLY A 6 17.18 -44.18 -0.62
CA GLY A 6 16.97 -45.13 0.47
C GLY A 6 15.57 -45.75 0.49
N CYS A 7 14.52 -44.97 0.23
CA CYS A 7 13.13 -45.40 0.40
C CYS A 7 12.20 -45.06 -0.76
N GLY A 8 12.69 -44.41 -1.81
CA GLY A 8 11.94 -44.06 -3.01
C GLY A 8 10.91 -42.93 -2.85
N SER A 9 10.75 -42.34 -1.66
CA SER A 9 9.85 -41.19 -1.50
C SER A 9 10.46 -39.89 -2.03
N GLN A 10 9.59 -38.90 -2.27
CA GLN A 10 10.01 -37.55 -2.64
C GLN A 10 10.95 -36.93 -1.59
N MET A 11 11.97 -36.24 -2.06
CA MET A 11 12.80 -35.36 -1.23
C MET A 11 12.36 -33.91 -1.42
N LEU A 12 12.33 -33.14 -0.33
CA LEU A 12 11.94 -31.73 -0.30
C LEU A 12 13.14 -30.87 0.08
N PHE A 13 13.18 -29.63 -0.37
CA PHE A 13 14.18 -28.66 0.05
C PHE A 13 13.96 -28.28 1.51
N ASP A 14 14.95 -28.55 2.35
CA ASP A 14 14.94 -28.24 3.78
C ASP A 14 15.71 -26.94 4.03
N ILE A 15 14.97 -25.92 4.47
CA ILE A 15 15.48 -24.55 4.67
C ILE A 15 16.64 -24.52 5.67
N PRO A 16 16.56 -25.15 6.87
CA PRO A 16 17.65 -25.07 7.84
C PRO A 16 18.96 -25.73 7.36
N SER A 17 18.88 -26.88 6.68
CA SER A 17 20.07 -27.59 6.19
C SER A 17 20.56 -27.11 4.83
N GLN A 18 19.76 -26.36 4.07
CA GLN A 18 20.03 -25.96 2.68
C GLN A 18 20.29 -27.19 1.77
N MET A 19 19.64 -28.31 2.08
CA MET A 19 19.79 -29.60 1.39
C MET A 19 18.41 -30.19 1.08
N LEU A 20 18.37 -31.17 0.17
CA LEU A 20 17.17 -31.99 0.02
C LEU A 20 17.08 -32.96 1.20
N LYS A 21 15.92 -33.02 1.86
CA LYS A 21 15.61 -33.93 2.96
C LYS A 21 14.42 -34.81 2.62
N CYS A 22 14.53 -36.09 2.94
CA CYS A 22 13.44 -37.05 2.79
C CYS A 22 12.55 -37.05 4.04
N ASN A 23 11.26 -36.71 3.89
CA ASN A 23 10.29 -36.72 5.00
C ASN A 23 9.99 -38.11 5.59
N ARG A 24 10.37 -39.19 4.89
CA ARG A 24 10.06 -40.56 5.32
C ARG A 24 11.20 -41.25 6.09
N CYS A 25 12.45 -40.99 5.70
CA CYS A 25 13.61 -41.67 6.27
C CYS A 25 14.74 -40.72 6.70
N ASP A 26 14.47 -39.41 6.71
CA ASP A 26 15.37 -38.32 7.14
C ASP A 26 16.73 -38.25 6.43
N ARG A 27 16.92 -39.01 5.35
CA ARG A 27 18.12 -38.93 4.53
C ARG A 27 18.21 -37.54 3.88
N THR A 28 19.39 -36.95 3.93
CA THR A 28 19.71 -35.69 3.26
C THR A 28 20.57 -35.92 2.00
N MET A 29 20.54 -34.98 1.08
CA MET A 29 21.34 -34.96 -0.15
C MET A 29 21.64 -33.51 -0.52
N SER A 30 22.88 -33.23 -0.93
CA SER A 30 23.24 -31.89 -1.42
C SER A 30 22.59 -31.61 -2.77
N ILE A 31 22.38 -30.33 -3.09
CA ILE A 31 21.77 -29.90 -4.36
C ILE A 31 22.60 -30.36 -5.55
N ALA A 32 23.93 -30.20 -5.49
CA ALA A 32 24.84 -30.62 -6.55
C ALA A 32 24.78 -32.14 -6.81
N GLU A 33 24.76 -32.95 -5.76
CA GLU A 33 24.61 -34.42 -5.89
C GLU A 33 23.26 -34.81 -6.51
N ALA A 34 22.20 -34.09 -6.15
CA ALA A 34 20.86 -34.33 -6.66
C ALA A 34 20.80 -34.02 -8.17
N ASP A 35 21.35 -32.87 -8.58
CA ASP A 35 21.36 -32.43 -9.98
C ASP A 35 22.23 -33.33 -10.87
N GLU A 36 23.41 -33.73 -10.39
CA GLU A 36 24.24 -34.69 -11.13
C GLU A 36 23.51 -36.01 -11.37
N LYS A 37 22.77 -36.48 -10.38
CA LYS A 37 22.03 -37.74 -10.47
C LYS A 37 20.84 -37.62 -11.42
N GLU A 38 20.10 -36.51 -11.36
CA GLU A 38 18.97 -36.24 -12.24
C GLU A 38 19.46 -36.08 -13.69
N ALA A 39 20.56 -35.36 -13.92
CA ALA A 39 21.16 -35.16 -15.25
C ALA A 39 21.58 -36.49 -15.90
N ARG A 40 22.11 -37.44 -15.12
CA ARG A 40 22.47 -38.79 -15.59
C ARG A 40 21.26 -39.66 -15.93
N GLN A 41 20.09 -39.41 -15.32
CA GLN A 41 18.90 -40.25 -15.44
C GLN A 41 17.88 -39.72 -16.47
N ALA A 42 17.67 -38.41 -16.55
CA ALA A 42 16.58 -37.80 -17.30
C ALA A 42 17.02 -37.04 -18.56
N GLY A 43 18.33 -36.84 -18.77
CA GLY A 43 18.86 -36.12 -19.93
C GLY A 43 18.36 -34.67 -20.02
N SER A 44 18.92 -33.78 -19.19
CA SER A 44 18.76 -32.30 -19.19
C SER A 44 17.36 -31.66 -19.27
N SER A 45 16.27 -32.40 -19.47
CA SER A 45 14.91 -31.87 -19.53
C SER A 45 14.21 -32.09 -18.19
N PHE A 46 13.79 -31.00 -17.56
CA PHE A 46 12.99 -31.02 -16.35
C PHE A 46 11.53 -30.82 -16.76
N ASP A 47 10.67 -31.80 -16.46
CA ASP A 47 9.23 -31.71 -16.72
C ASP A 47 8.60 -30.82 -15.64
N MET A 48 8.34 -29.56 -15.99
CA MET A 48 7.64 -28.60 -15.14
C MET A 48 6.29 -28.30 -15.74
N GLU A 49 5.26 -28.47 -14.92
CA GLU A 49 3.89 -28.26 -15.35
C GLU A 49 3.49 -26.81 -15.07
N LEU A 50 2.90 -26.16 -16.07
CA LEU A 50 2.20 -24.89 -15.86
C LEU A 50 0.80 -25.20 -15.35
N LEU A 51 0.45 -24.62 -14.22
CA LEU A 51 -0.82 -24.76 -13.55
C LEU A 51 -1.51 -23.40 -13.47
N THR A 52 -2.68 -23.26 -14.10
CA THR A 52 -3.41 -21.99 -14.14
C THR A 52 -4.59 -22.00 -13.19
N CYS A 53 -4.77 -20.94 -12.40
CA CYS A 53 -5.92 -20.79 -11.52
C CYS A 53 -7.17 -20.38 -12.33
N PRO A 54 -8.27 -21.14 -12.33
CA PRO A 54 -9.48 -20.76 -13.08
C PRO A 54 -10.21 -19.56 -12.45
N THR A 55 -9.94 -19.24 -11.18
CA THR A 55 -10.59 -18.12 -10.48
C THR A 55 -9.93 -16.78 -10.76
N CYS A 56 -8.61 -16.73 -10.82
CA CYS A 56 -7.87 -15.47 -10.95
C CYS A 56 -6.83 -15.46 -12.08
N GLY A 57 -6.71 -16.52 -12.87
CA GLY A 57 -5.80 -16.60 -14.01
C GLY A 57 -4.31 -16.79 -13.66
N ALA A 58 -3.94 -16.73 -12.38
CA ALA A 58 -2.54 -16.85 -11.95
C ALA A 58 -1.91 -18.15 -12.46
N GLY A 59 -0.79 -18.02 -13.15
CA GLY A 59 0.03 -19.14 -13.61
C GLY A 59 1.09 -19.52 -12.58
N ILE A 60 1.21 -20.81 -12.30
CA ILE A 60 2.16 -21.36 -11.33
C ILE A 60 2.90 -22.53 -11.98
N HIS A 61 4.23 -22.49 -11.96
CA HIS A 61 5.10 -23.62 -12.28
C HIS A 61 5.35 -24.48 -11.05
N ALA A 62 5.03 -25.77 -11.15
CA ALA A 62 5.26 -26.74 -10.08
C ALA A 62 5.92 -28.01 -10.61
N LEU A 63 6.82 -28.58 -9.81
CA LEU A 63 7.40 -29.90 -10.05
C LEU A 63 6.41 -31.04 -9.76
N ASN A 64 5.38 -30.77 -8.95
CA ASN A 64 4.32 -31.73 -8.65
C ASN A 64 2.97 -31.02 -8.45
N THR A 65 1.92 -31.56 -9.04
CA THR A 65 0.52 -31.09 -8.88
C THR A 65 0.01 -31.14 -7.45
N ALA A 66 0.60 -32.00 -6.61
CA ALA A 66 0.21 -32.14 -5.20
C ALA A 66 0.47 -30.88 -4.35
N ALA A 67 1.43 -30.02 -4.74
CA ALA A 67 1.75 -28.79 -4.01
C ALA A 67 0.72 -27.66 -4.25
N ALA A 68 -0.14 -27.80 -5.26
CA ALA A 68 -0.95 -26.71 -5.78
C ALA A 68 -2.46 -26.88 -5.53
N ALA A 69 -2.82 -27.39 -4.34
CA ALA A 69 -4.23 -27.54 -3.93
C ALA A 69 -4.96 -26.20 -3.68
N PHE A 70 -4.21 -25.10 -3.54
CA PHE A 70 -4.73 -23.76 -3.31
C PHE A 70 -3.90 -22.69 -4.03
N CYS A 71 -4.56 -21.70 -4.64
CA CYS A 71 -3.91 -20.55 -5.26
C CYS A 71 -3.40 -19.56 -4.20
N SER A 72 -2.14 -19.12 -4.29
CA SER A 72 -1.56 -18.13 -3.36
C SER A 72 -2.19 -16.75 -3.48
N TYR A 73 -2.60 -16.35 -4.68
CA TYR A 73 -3.18 -15.03 -4.94
C TYR A 73 -4.64 -14.93 -4.50
N CYS A 74 -5.55 -15.75 -5.04
CA CYS A 74 -6.96 -15.60 -4.69
C CYS A 74 -7.42 -16.41 -3.46
N GLY A 75 -6.58 -17.32 -2.96
CA GLY A 75 -6.93 -18.24 -1.86
C GLY A 75 -7.95 -19.33 -2.24
N SER A 76 -8.25 -19.48 -3.54
CA SER A 76 -9.17 -20.50 -4.07
C SER A 76 -8.59 -21.90 -3.94
N SER A 77 -9.42 -22.88 -3.60
CA SER A 77 -9.05 -24.30 -3.45
C SER A 77 -9.30 -25.14 -4.72
N VAL A 78 -9.52 -24.48 -5.85
CA VAL A 78 -9.88 -25.15 -7.10
C VAL A 78 -8.63 -25.79 -7.70
N MET A 79 -8.76 -27.02 -8.21
CA MET A 79 -7.70 -27.70 -8.95
C MET A 79 -7.24 -26.81 -10.10
N LEU A 80 -5.95 -26.47 -10.10
CA LEU A 80 -5.35 -25.71 -11.17
C LEU A 80 -5.36 -26.53 -12.46
N GLU A 81 -5.60 -25.87 -13.58
CA GLU A 81 -5.64 -26.52 -14.89
C GLU A 81 -4.21 -26.70 -15.41
N LYS A 82 -3.85 -27.93 -15.77
CA LYS A 82 -2.56 -28.24 -16.38
C LYS A 82 -2.54 -27.74 -17.82
N GLN A 83 -1.55 -26.94 -18.15
CA GLN A 83 -1.26 -26.50 -19.51
C GLN A 83 0.11 -27.01 -19.95
N GLU A 84 0.19 -27.40 -21.22
CA GLU A 84 1.49 -27.66 -21.86
C GLU A 84 2.08 -26.31 -22.28
N ALA A 85 3.09 -25.85 -21.54
CA ALA A 85 3.83 -24.64 -21.85
C ALA A 85 5.32 -24.93 -21.77
N GLN A 86 6.10 -24.30 -22.65
CA GLN A 86 7.54 -24.35 -22.58
C GLN A 86 8.01 -23.52 -21.39
N TYR A 87 8.59 -24.18 -20.38
CA TYR A 87 9.20 -23.50 -19.25
C TYR A 87 10.61 -23.02 -19.63
N ASP A 88 10.86 -21.72 -19.50
CA ASP A 88 12.20 -21.16 -19.63
C ASP A 88 12.80 -20.99 -18.22
N PRO A 89 13.84 -21.77 -17.86
CA PRO A 89 14.41 -21.70 -16.53
C PRO A 89 15.12 -20.35 -16.31
N PRO A 90 14.92 -19.72 -15.15
CA PRO A 90 15.64 -18.50 -14.79
C PRO A 90 17.13 -18.80 -14.61
N GLU A 91 17.98 -17.78 -14.72
CA GLU A 91 19.43 -17.95 -14.58
C GLU A 91 19.82 -18.22 -13.13
N LYS A 92 19.09 -17.60 -12.18
CA LYS A 92 19.44 -17.58 -10.76
C LYS A 92 18.24 -17.87 -9.87
N VAL A 93 18.54 -18.32 -8.67
CA VAL A 93 17.57 -18.49 -7.58
C VAL A 93 18.20 -18.04 -6.28
N ILE A 94 17.40 -17.49 -5.39
CA ILE A 94 17.81 -17.24 -4.01
C ILE A 94 17.19 -18.34 -3.15
N PRO A 95 17.96 -19.18 -2.43
CA PRO A 95 17.36 -20.23 -1.60
C PRO A 95 16.57 -19.63 -0.43
N PHE A 96 15.45 -20.25 -0.05
CA PHE A 96 14.73 -19.89 1.18
C PHE A 96 15.70 -19.91 2.38
N GLN A 97 15.65 -18.88 3.24
CA GLN A 97 16.47 -18.79 4.46
C GLN A 97 15.63 -18.78 5.74
N ILE A 98 14.43 -18.21 5.66
CA ILE A 98 13.49 -18.07 6.77
C ILE A 98 12.47 -19.19 6.70
N THR A 99 12.27 -19.91 7.80
CA THR A 99 11.26 -20.98 7.86
C THR A 99 9.85 -20.41 7.99
N ARG A 100 8.86 -21.24 7.68
CA ARG A 100 7.44 -20.88 7.79
C ARG A 100 7.05 -20.49 9.22
N GLU A 101 7.62 -21.17 10.21
CA GLU A 101 7.37 -20.92 11.62
C GLU A 101 7.93 -19.55 12.04
N GLN A 102 9.13 -19.20 11.58
CA GLN A 102 9.72 -17.87 11.80
C GLN A 102 8.90 -16.76 11.13
N CYS A 103 8.37 -17.01 9.93
CA CYS A 103 7.44 -16.11 9.26
C CYS A 103 6.20 -15.85 10.12
N PHE A 104 5.58 -16.92 10.62
CA PHE A 104 4.38 -16.82 11.45
C PHE A 104 4.65 -16.08 12.77
N GLU A 105 5.79 -16.30 13.41
CA GLU A 105 6.19 -15.55 14.62
C GLU A 105 6.31 -14.05 14.33
N LYS A 106 6.93 -13.66 13.21
CA LYS A 106 7.02 -12.26 12.79
C LYS A 106 5.62 -11.68 12.52
N TYR A 107 4.76 -12.41 11.84
CA TYR A 107 3.36 -12.01 11.61
C TYR A 107 2.62 -11.75 12.93
N GLN A 108 2.72 -12.66 13.90
CA GLN A 108 2.12 -12.50 15.21
C GLN A 108 2.68 -11.28 15.96
N SER A 109 3.98 -11.01 15.84
CA SER A 109 4.62 -9.84 16.45
C SER A 109 4.05 -8.52 15.91
N MET A 110 3.80 -8.44 14.60
CA MET A 110 3.17 -7.28 13.96
C MET A 110 1.72 -7.07 14.44
N LEU A 111 0.96 -8.16 14.59
CA LEU A 111 -0.43 -8.08 15.08
C LEU A 111 -0.54 -7.69 16.55
N LYS A 112 0.46 -7.99 17.39
CA LYS A 112 0.49 -7.58 18.80
C LYS A 112 0.54 -6.05 18.97
N GLY A 113 1.22 -5.35 18.07
CA GLY A 113 1.24 -3.87 18.03
C GLY A 113 -0.10 -3.25 17.63
N SER A 114 -1.01 -4.03 17.03
CA SER A 114 -2.27 -3.55 16.47
C SER A 114 -3.45 -3.95 17.36
N PHE A 115 -3.80 -3.12 18.34
CA PHE A 115 -4.87 -3.39 19.31
C PHE A 115 -6.27 -3.45 18.67
N CYS A 116 -6.51 -2.66 17.62
CA CYS A 116 -7.77 -2.62 16.88
C CYS A 116 -7.79 -3.47 15.60
N ALA A 117 -6.81 -4.35 15.38
CA ALA A 117 -6.84 -5.26 14.23
C ALA A 117 -8.05 -6.22 14.29
N ASP A 118 -8.58 -6.57 13.11
CA ASP A 118 -9.64 -7.58 12.95
C ASP A 118 -9.26 -8.87 13.68
N HIS A 119 -10.15 -9.34 14.54
CA HIS A 119 -9.93 -10.53 15.37
C HIS A 119 -9.72 -11.80 14.55
N ARG A 120 -10.30 -11.88 13.36
CA ARG A 120 -10.16 -13.02 12.46
C ARG A 120 -8.69 -13.26 12.09
N LEU A 121 -7.90 -12.19 11.97
CA LEU A 121 -6.46 -12.26 11.69
C LEU A 121 -5.67 -12.92 12.83
N LYS A 122 -6.14 -12.76 14.08
CA LYS A 122 -5.48 -13.30 15.28
C LYS A 122 -5.89 -14.74 15.57
N GLU A 123 -7.12 -15.11 15.22
CA GLU A 123 -7.73 -16.39 15.61
C GLU A 123 -7.65 -17.47 14.53
N HIS A 124 -7.75 -17.12 13.25
CA HIS A 124 -7.94 -18.08 12.16
C HIS A 124 -6.68 -18.31 11.32
N ILE A 125 -5.61 -17.56 11.56
CA ILE A 125 -4.35 -17.67 10.81
C ILE A 125 -3.36 -18.49 11.62
N SER A 126 -2.81 -19.52 10.99
CA SER A 126 -1.79 -20.40 11.55
C SER A 126 -0.56 -20.40 10.66
N ALA A 127 0.53 -21.05 11.10
CA ALA A 127 1.73 -21.19 10.27
C ALA A 127 1.43 -21.88 8.93
N ASP A 128 0.52 -22.86 8.90
CA ASP A 128 0.11 -23.57 7.69
C ASP A 128 -0.63 -22.68 6.67
N SER A 129 -1.11 -21.51 7.09
CA SER A 129 -1.72 -20.52 6.20
C SER A 129 -0.71 -19.83 5.28
N PHE A 130 0.58 -19.84 5.64
CA PHE A 130 1.67 -19.29 4.83
C PHE A 130 2.24 -20.35 3.89
N ARG A 131 2.27 -20.03 2.60
CA ARG A 131 2.78 -20.88 1.53
C ARG A 131 4.08 -20.31 1.02
N GLY A 132 5.07 -21.17 0.80
CA GLY A 132 6.34 -20.74 0.22
C GLY A 132 6.20 -20.72 -1.30
N ILE A 133 6.43 -19.56 -1.90
CA ILE A 133 6.37 -19.37 -3.35
C ILE A 133 7.65 -18.68 -3.81
N TYR A 134 8.05 -18.97 -5.04
CA TYR A 134 9.12 -18.28 -5.73
C TYR A 134 8.53 -17.26 -6.71
N VAL A 135 8.72 -15.98 -6.43
CA VAL A 135 8.27 -14.91 -7.31
C VAL A 135 9.39 -14.60 -8.31
N PRO A 136 9.12 -14.52 -9.62
CA PRO A 136 10.11 -14.15 -10.61
C PRO A 136 10.41 -12.66 -10.54
N TYR A 137 11.69 -12.31 -10.68
CA TYR A 137 12.20 -10.96 -10.70
C TYR A 137 13.14 -10.77 -11.88
N HIS A 138 12.94 -9.69 -12.63
CA HIS A 138 13.91 -9.24 -13.62
C HIS A 138 15.10 -8.60 -12.91
N THR A 139 16.31 -8.97 -13.32
CA THR A 139 17.55 -8.39 -12.77
C THR A 139 18.19 -7.41 -13.74
N TYR A 140 18.74 -6.32 -13.20
CA TYR A 140 19.37 -5.25 -13.96
C TYR A 140 20.70 -4.83 -13.35
N ASN A 141 21.66 -4.52 -14.21
CA ASN A 141 22.84 -3.74 -13.86
C ASN A 141 22.59 -2.28 -14.22
N ALA A 142 22.69 -1.38 -13.25
CA ALA A 142 22.43 0.03 -13.44
C ALA A 142 23.58 0.90 -12.93
N SER A 143 23.80 2.02 -13.61
CA SER A 143 24.83 2.99 -13.24
C SER A 143 24.33 4.41 -13.43
N VAL A 144 24.79 5.31 -12.58
CA VAL A 144 24.53 6.74 -12.66
C VAL A 144 25.86 7.50 -12.61
N ASP A 145 26.14 8.28 -13.66
CA ASP A 145 27.29 9.19 -13.72
C ASP A 145 26.81 10.58 -14.13
N GLY A 146 26.58 11.45 -13.15
CA GLY A 146 26.11 12.79 -13.40
C GLY A 146 26.15 13.71 -12.18
N THR A 147 26.03 15.01 -12.46
CA THR A 147 26.03 16.03 -11.42
C THR A 147 24.63 16.57 -11.22
N MET A 148 24.20 16.70 -9.97
CA MET A 148 22.99 17.42 -9.60
C MET A 148 23.30 18.58 -8.66
N THR A 149 22.37 19.51 -8.54
CA THR A 149 22.48 20.63 -7.60
C THR A 149 21.49 20.39 -6.47
N LEU A 150 21.98 20.38 -5.23
CA LEU A 150 21.20 20.32 -4.00
C LEU A 150 21.09 21.71 -3.39
N GLU A 151 19.98 21.96 -2.69
CA GLU A 151 19.75 23.21 -1.97
C GLU A 151 19.87 22.96 -0.46
N GLY A 152 20.72 23.76 0.20
CA GLY A 152 20.97 23.71 1.63
C GLY A 152 20.67 25.06 2.29
N HIS A 153 20.44 25.04 3.60
CA HIS A 153 20.22 26.25 4.38
C HIS A 153 20.99 26.21 5.71
N GLU A 154 21.65 27.29 6.07
CA GLU A 154 22.37 27.39 7.35
C GLU A 154 21.80 28.54 8.17
N ASP A 155 21.33 28.24 9.38
CA ASP A 155 20.85 29.23 10.33
C ASP A 155 22.02 29.76 11.18
N LYS A 156 22.38 31.03 10.98
CA LYS A 156 23.38 31.74 11.78
C LYS A 156 22.72 32.91 12.51
N GLY A 157 22.33 32.66 13.77
CA GLY A 157 21.64 33.64 14.61
C GLY A 157 20.20 33.86 14.13
N ASN A 158 19.85 35.11 13.77
CA ASN A 158 18.53 35.46 13.24
C ASN A 158 18.47 35.44 11.68
N THR A 159 19.53 34.95 11.02
CA THR A 159 19.63 34.97 9.55
C THR A 159 19.82 33.55 9.01
N THR A 160 18.97 33.17 8.05
CA THR A 160 19.07 31.92 7.28
C THR A 160 19.79 32.17 5.96
N TYR A 161 20.87 31.45 5.70
CA TYR A 161 21.64 31.51 4.46
C TYR A 161 21.28 30.34 3.55
N TYR A 162 20.82 30.61 2.33
CA TYR A 162 20.55 29.58 1.33
C TYR A 162 21.74 29.41 0.40
N TYR A 163 22.17 28.18 0.17
CA TYR A 163 23.26 27.86 -0.75
C TYR A 163 22.92 26.66 -1.64
N LYS A 164 23.67 26.55 -2.74
CA LYS A 164 23.54 25.47 -3.71
C LYS A 164 24.83 24.67 -3.76
N THR A 165 24.72 23.37 -3.58
CA THR A 165 25.86 22.45 -3.60
C THR A 165 25.75 21.54 -4.81
N GLN A 166 26.79 21.47 -5.64
CA GLN A 166 26.84 20.51 -6.72
C GLN A 166 27.37 19.17 -6.20
N VAL A 167 26.59 18.12 -6.40
CA VAL A 167 26.93 16.74 -6.00
C VAL A 167 27.09 15.91 -7.26
N LYS A 168 28.27 15.30 -7.43
CA LYS A 168 28.51 14.28 -8.47
C LYS A 168 28.11 12.92 -7.91
N LEU A 169 27.21 12.23 -8.60
CA LEU A 169 26.94 10.81 -8.40
C LEU A 169 27.74 10.02 -9.45
N ASP A 170 28.48 9.03 -8.99
CA ASP A 170 29.29 8.12 -9.80
C ASP A 170 29.22 6.75 -9.15
N HIS A 171 28.10 6.05 -9.41
CA HIS A 171 27.78 4.79 -8.77
C HIS A 171 27.35 3.76 -9.79
N ARG A 172 27.72 2.50 -9.52
CA ARG A 172 27.30 1.34 -10.29
C ARG A 172 26.76 0.28 -9.34
N TYR A 173 25.57 -0.18 -9.64
CA TYR A 173 24.84 -1.18 -8.88
C TYR A 173 24.57 -2.37 -9.78
N GLU A 174 24.85 -3.56 -9.24
CA GLU A 174 24.52 -4.81 -9.90
C GLU A 174 23.35 -5.47 -9.19
N GLY A 175 22.56 -6.25 -9.94
CA GLY A 175 21.44 -7.00 -9.39
C GLY A 175 20.33 -6.15 -8.78
N ILE A 176 20.01 -5.00 -9.37
CA ILE A 176 18.73 -4.32 -9.09
C ILE A 176 17.61 -5.24 -9.58
N MET A 177 16.61 -5.50 -8.73
CA MET A 177 15.54 -6.43 -9.05
C MET A 177 14.20 -5.71 -9.06
N HIS A 178 13.33 -6.09 -9.99
CA HIS A 178 11.92 -5.71 -9.99
C HIS A 178 11.08 -6.97 -10.22
N ASP A 179 9.89 -7.06 -9.61
CA ASP A 179 9.02 -8.21 -9.84
C ASP A 179 8.67 -8.33 -11.33
N ALA A 180 8.48 -9.58 -11.75
CA ALA A 180 8.16 -9.94 -13.12
C ALA A 180 6.75 -10.58 -13.22
N SER A 181 5.88 -10.37 -12.23
CA SER A 181 4.54 -10.99 -12.15
C SER A 181 3.47 -9.91 -11.97
N ARG A 182 2.53 -9.82 -12.91
CA ARG A 182 1.39 -8.89 -12.84
C ARG A 182 0.42 -9.21 -11.71
N GLU A 183 0.39 -10.46 -11.25
CA GLU A 183 -0.47 -10.88 -10.14
C GLU A 183 0.00 -10.31 -8.80
N MET A 184 1.30 -10.06 -8.67
CA MET A 184 1.88 -9.47 -7.49
C MET A 184 1.69 -7.95 -7.52
N PRO A 185 1.01 -7.34 -6.53
CA PRO A 185 0.88 -5.88 -6.52
C PRO A 185 2.22 -5.19 -6.30
N ASP A 186 2.57 -4.23 -7.17
CA ASP A 186 3.83 -3.46 -7.12
C ASP A 186 4.13 -2.89 -5.73
N ASN A 187 3.11 -2.37 -5.02
CA ASN A 187 3.30 -1.81 -3.68
C ASN A 187 3.75 -2.86 -2.65
N ILE A 188 3.36 -4.13 -2.84
CA ILE A 188 3.79 -5.23 -2.00
C ILE A 188 5.20 -5.66 -2.43
N SER A 189 5.45 -5.86 -3.73
CA SER A 189 6.76 -6.30 -4.25
C SER A 189 7.87 -5.31 -3.89
N GLU A 190 7.63 -4.00 -4.02
CA GLU A 190 8.55 -2.95 -3.61
C GLU A 190 8.81 -2.97 -2.10
N SER A 191 7.77 -3.19 -1.29
CA SER A 191 7.88 -3.16 0.18
C SER A 191 8.64 -4.36 0.76
N ILE A 192 8.67 -5.48 0.05
CA ILE A 192 9.40 -6.70 0.43
C ILE A 192 10.65 -6.91 -0.42
N SER A 193 10.98 -5.96 -1.30
CA SER A 193 12.06 -6.09 -2.27
C SER A 193 13.42 -6.21 -1.59
N ILE A 194 14.31 -7.00 -2.19
CA ILE A 194 15.66 -7.21 -1.67
C ILE A 194 16.57 -6.05 -2.08
N ALA A 195 16.31 -4.85 -1.59
CA ALA A 195 17.15 -3.71 -1.90
C ALA A 195 18.60 -3.88 -1.38
N HIS A 196 18.83 -4.75 -0.37
CA HIS A 196 20.13 -4.98 0.27
C HIS A 196 20.50 -6.48 0.35
N GLY A 197 21.68 -6.85 -0.18
CA GLY A 197 22.29 -8.18 0.01
C GLY A 197 21.67 -9.34 -0.80
N ALA A 198 20.77 -9.06 -1.75
CA ALA A 198 20.20 -10.06 -2.65
C ALA A 198 21.27 -10.83 -3.43
N GLN A 199 22.22 -10.06 -3.97
CA GLN A 199 23.20 -10.54 -4.93
C GLN A 199 24.16 -11.55 -4.31
N GLU A 200 24.54 -11.36 -3.05
CA GLU A 200 25.43 -12.28 -2.33
C GLU A 200 24.80 -13.65 -2.07
N ARG A 201 23.46 -13.74 -2.15
CA ARG A 201 22.68 -14.94 -1.87
C ARG A 201 22.09 -15.59 -3.13
N MET A 202 22.35 -15.02 -4.30
CA MET A 202 21.97 -15.61 -5.58
C MET A 202 22.90 -16.78 -5.92
N VAL A 203 22.31 -17.92 -6.24
CA VAL A 203 23.02 -19.10 -6.76
C VAL A 203 22.48 -19.45 -8.16
N PRO A 204 23.24 -20.21 -8.98
CA PRO A 204 22.73 -20.74 -10.23
C PRO A 204 21.42 -21.51 -10.00
N PHE A 205 20.46 -21.34 -10.90
CA PHE A 205 19.18 -22.02 -10.78
C PHE A 205 19.36 -23.55 -10.79
N SER A 206 18.69 -24.19 -9.83
CA SER A 206 18.52 -25.64 -9.78
C SER A 206 17.05 -25.95 -9.46
N PRO A 207 16.39 -26.84 -10.21
CA PRO A 207 15.03 -27.27 -9.89
C PRO A 207 14.89 -27.89 -8.50
N ALA A 208 15.98 -28.39 -7.90
CA ALA A 208 15.97 -28.93 -6.54
C ALA A 208 15.42 -27.92 -5.51
N TYR A 209 15.67 -26.62 -5.70
CA TYR A 209 15.13 -25.57 -4.84
C TYR A 209 13.60 -25.44 -4.88
N LEU A 210 12.97 -25.87 -5.98
CA LEU A 210 11.50 -25.91 -6.10
C LEU A 210 10.89 -27.16 -5.47
N SER A 211 11.70 -28.08 -4.92
CA SER A 211 11.16 -29.31 -4.32
C SER A 211 10.41 -29.02 -3.02
N GLY A 212 9.08 -28.97 -3.08
CA GLY A 212 8.22 -28.59 -1.95
C GLY A 212 7.76 -27.13 -1.97
N PHE A 213 8.16 -26.38 -3.00
CA PHE A 213 7.72 -25.02 -3.29
C PHE A 213 7.19 -24.98 -4.73
N TYR A 214 6.66 -23.84 -5.15
CA TYR A 214 6.32 -23.59 -6.54
C TYR A 214 6.79 -22.20 -6.93
N ALA A 215 6.90 -21.96 -8.23
CA ALA A 215 7.33 -20.69 -8.79
C ALA A 215 6.20 -20.06 -9.59
N ASP A 216 6.05 -18.75 -9.52
CA ASP A 216 5.14 -18.03 -10.41
C ASP A 216 5.79 -17.83 -11.78
N VAL A 217 4.96 -17.46 -12.75
CA VAL A 217 5.36 -17.23 -14.15
C VAL A 217 5.80 -15.78 -14.32
N ALA A 218 6.88 -15.55 -15.05
CA ALA A 218 7.25 -14.21 -15.50
C ALA A 218 6.35 -13.81 -16.68
N ASP A 219 5.54 -12.76 -16.53
CA ASP A 219 4.54 -12.32 -17.52
C ASP A 219 4.68 -10.84 -17.92
N THR A 220 5.74 -10.18 -17.46
CA THR A 220 6.12 -8.82 -17.82
C THR A 220 7.33 -8.78 -18.75
N ASP A 221 7.39 -7.74 -19.58
CA ASP A 221 8.55 -7.48 -20.45
C ASP A 221 9.63 -6.72 -19.65
N PRO A 222 10.91 -7.18 -19.64
CA PRO A 222 12.00 -6.51 -18.93
C PRO A 222 12.19 -5.03 -19.32
N ASP A 223 11.89 -4.65 -20.56
CA ASP A 223 12.09 -3.27 -21.02
C ASP A 223 11.15 -2.27 -20.31
N VAL A 224 10.03 -2.76 -19.75
CA VAL A 224 9.05 -1.95 -19.01
C VAL A 224 9.65 -1.36 -17.73
N TYR A 225 10.56 -2.08 -17.08
CA TYR A 225 11.11 -1.70 -15.76
C TYR A 225 12.53 -1.12 -15.81
N VAL A 226 13.10 -0.94 -17.01
CA VAL A 226 14.36 -0.18 -17.20
C VAL A 226 14.30 1.24 -16.57
N PRO A 227 13.20 2.02 -16.70
CA PRO A 227 13.08 3.31 -16.01
C PRO A 227 13.12 3.19 -14.49
N TYR A 228 12.50 2.16 -13.92
CA TYR A 228 12.55 1.86 -12.49
C TYR A 228 13.99 1.59 -12.06
N ALA A 229 14.71 0.70 -12.75
CA ALA A 229 16.10 0.35 -12.42
C ALA A 229 17.02 1.59 -12.45
N LYS A 230 16.78 2.54 -13.36
CA LYS A 230 17.50 3.83 -13.40
C LYS A 230 17.17 4.72 -12.21
N SER A 231 15.89 4.84 -11.86
CA SER A 231 15.44 5.62 -10.68
C SER A 231 16.04 5.05 -9.40
N GLU A 232 16.01 3.72 -9.27
CA GLU A 232 16.55 3.01 -8.11
C GLU A 232 18.07 3.19 -7.98
N ALA A 233 18.81 3.19 -9.09
CA ALA A 233 20.24 3.51 -9.08
C ALA A 233 20.52 4.96 -8.64
N ILE A 234 19.68 5.92 -9.04
CA ILE A 234 19.79 7.32 -8.59
C ILE A 234 19.50 7.42 -7.09
N ARG A 235 18.44 6.76 -6.62
CA ARG A 235 18.04 6.73 -5.20
C ARG A 235 19.16 6.16 -4.33
N LYS A 236 19.67 4.97 -4.65
CA LYS A 236 20.79 4.36 -3.92
C LYS A 236 22.05 5.22 -4.00
N GLY A 237 22.35 5.79 -5.18
CA GLY A 237 23.48 6.71 -5.35
C GLY A 237 23.41 7.90 -4.40
N LEU A 238 22.23 8.45 -4.17
CA LEU A 238 21.99 9.51 -3.19
C LEU A 238 22.16 9.01 -1.77
N GLU A 239 21.54 7.88 -1.41
CA GLU A 239 21.65 7.27 -0.08
C GLU A 239 23.10 6.95 0.31
N ASP A 240 23.93 6.53 -0.64
CA ASP A 240 25.35 6.24 -0.41
C ASP A 240 26.22 7.51 -0.35
N THR A 241 25.79 8.60 -0.99
CA THR A 241 26.58 9.84 -1.11
C THR A 241 26.25 10.86 -0.04
N LEU A 242 24.97 11.07 0.27
CA LEU A 242 24.50 12.12 1.16
C LEU A 242 25.10 12.01 2.58
N PRO A 243 25.16 10.83 3.22
CA PRO A 243 25.78 10.69 4.55
C PRO A 243 27.28 11.08 4.56
N ARG A 244 27.96 11.02 3.41
CA ARG A 244 29.38 11.38 3.29
C ARG A 244 29.58 12.90 3.26
N LEU A 245 28.56 13.67 2.91
CA LEU A 245 28.62 15.13 2.83
C LEU A 245 28.57 15.81 4.21
N LYS A 246 28.17 15.09 5.27
CA LYS A 246 28.09 15.60 6.67
C LYS A 246 27.34 16.93 6.81
N ASP A 247 26.34 17.15 5.95
CA ASP A 247 25.55 18.37 5.92
C ASP A 247 24.07 18.00 5.98
N ASP A 248 23.53 17.99 7.20
CA ASP A 248 22.14 17.63 7.49
C ASP A 248 21.14 18.68 6.98
N SER A 249 21.62 19.83 6.49
CA SER A 249 20.75 20.89 5.97
C SER A 249 20.41 20.75 4.49
N LEU A 250 21.03 19.79 3.80
CA LEU A 250 20.77 19.52 2.39
C LEU A 250 19.41 18.85 2.22
N SER A 251 18.55 19.50 1.46
CA SER A 251 17.27 18.94 1.05
C SER A 251 17.30 18.58 -0.43
N TYR A 252 16.62 17.51 -0.79
CA TYR A 252 16.45 17.10 -2.17
C TYR A 252 15.06 16.53 -2.39
N SER A 253 14.54 16.71 -3.60
CA SER A 253 13.37 16.00 -4.07
C SER A 253 13.79 14.90 -5.04
N MET A 254 13.29 13.68 -4.83
CA MET A 254 13.53 12.55 -5.75
C MET A 254 13.13 12.90 -7.18
N SER A 255 12.04 13.65 -7.39
CA SER A 255 11.61 14.06 -8.74
C SER A 255 12.60 15.00 -9.43
N GLU A 256 13.32 15.82 -8.66
CA GLU A 256 14.34 16.74 -9.19
C GLU A 256 15.63 15.99 -9.52
N ALA A 257 16.03 15.07 -8.64
CA ALA A 257 17.15 14.17 -8.85
C ALA A 257 16.96 13.32 -10.11
N GLU A 258 15.79 12.69 -10.27
CA GLU A 258 15.45 11.94 -11.48
C GLU A 258 15.50 12.82 -12.72
N LYS A 259 14.84 13.99 -12.69
CA LYS A 259 14.85 14.90 -13.83
C LYS A 259 16.26 15.31 -14.27
N ALA A 260 17.18 15.50 -13.32
CA ALA A 260 18.57 15.84 -13.59
C ALA A 260 19.39 14.64 -14.12
N LEU A 261 19.17 13.44 -13.56
CA LEU A 261 20.08 12.31 -13.73
C LEU A 261 19.55 11.15 -14.58
N THR A 262 18.26 11.04 -14.87
CA THR A 262 17.71 9.91 -15.64
C THR A 262 18.35 9.78 -17.02
N SER A 263 18.70 10.91 -17.68
CA SER A 263 19.41 10.91 -18.96
C SER A 263 20.87 10.46 -18.87
N LYS A 264 21.43 10.48 -17.66
CA LYS A 264 22.79 10.07 -17.30
C LYS A 264 22.85 8.70 -16.63
N ALA A 265 21.68 8.10 -16.39
CA ALA A 265 21.54 6.77 -15.85
C ALA A 265 21.38 5.74 -16.96
N HIS A 266 22.09 4.64 -16.82
CA HIS A 266 22.04 3.47 -17.71
C HIS A 266 21.57 2.27 -16.89
N ALA A 267 20.73 1.43 -17.49
CA ALA A 267 20.32 0.17 -16.91
C ALA A 267 20.26 -0.86 -18.03
N THR A 268 20.76 -2.07 -17.75
CA THR A 268 20.84 -3.19 -18.70
C THR A 268 20.27 -4.42 -18.03
N TYR A 269 19.34 -5.10 -18.69
CA TYR A 269 18.79 -6.37 -18.24
C TYR A 269 19.86 -7.46 -18.22
N THR A 270 19.88 -8.27 -17.16
CA THR A 270 20.91 -9.29 -16.93
C THR A 270 20.37 -10.71 -16.75
N GLY A 271 19.06 -10.92 -16.86
CA GLY A 271 18.44 -12.23 -16.66
C GLY A 271 17.40 -12.22 -15.55
N ASP A 272 16.74 -13.36 -15.36
CA ASP A 272 15.70 -13.54 -14.34
C ASP A 272 16.24 -14.29 -13.11
N ALA A 273 15.68 -13.94 -11.96
CA ALA A 273 15.95 -14.57 -10.69
C ALA A 273 14.66 -14.92 -9.95
N LEU A 274 14.66 -16.04 -9.23
CA LEU A 274 13.56 -16.41 -8.34
C LEU A 274 13.82 -15.96 -6.91
N LEU A 275 12.87 -15.18 -6.37
CA LEU A 275 12.87 -14.70 -5.00
C LEU A 275 11.92 -15.54 -4.13
N PRO A 276 12.39 -16.16 -3.04
CA PRO A 276 11.55 -16.90 -2.13
C PRO A 276 10.75 -15.96 -1.23
N VAL A 277 9.42 -16.14 -1.21
CA VAL A 277 8.53 -15.39 -0.32
C VAL A 277 7.54 -16.32 0.37
N TRP A 278 7.18 -15.99 1.60
CA TRP A 278 6.06 -16.59 2.31
C TRP A 278 4.81 -15.78 2.03
N PHE A 279 3.80 -16.41 1.44
CA PHE A 279 2.59 -15.76 0.99
C PHE A 279 1.36 -16.34 1.71
N MET A 280 0.53 -15.45 2.24
CA MET A 280 -0.76 -15.78 2.84
C MET A 280 -1.84 -14.90 2.22
N SER A 281 -2.93 -15.53 1.77
CA SER A 281 -4.11 -14.86 1.26
C SER A 281 -5.35 -15.27 2.05
N MET A 282 -6.15 -14.28 2.42
CA MET A 282 -7.43 -14.49 3.11
C MET A 282 -8.55 -13.75 2.39
N LYS A 283 -9.56 -14.50 1.93
CA LYS A 283 -10.73 -13.94 1.26
C LYS A 283 -11.62 -13.19 2.26
N SER A 284 -11.96 -11.94 1.92
CA SER A 284 -12.88 -11.08 2.67
C SER A 284 -13.94 -10.54 1.71
N GLY A 285 -15.00 -11.32 1.50
CA GLY A 285 -16.04 -11.02 0.50
C GLY A 285 -15.51 -11.12 -0.93
N LYS A 286 -15.57 -10.01 -1.68
CA LYS A 286 -15.03 -9.88 -3.06
C LYS A 286 -13.59 -9.37 -3.12
N ARG A 287 -12.92 -9.28 -1.97
CA ARG A 287 -11.55 -8.77 -1.83
C ARG A 287 -10.68 -9.79 -1.10
N VAL A 288 -9.37 -9.62 -1.21
CA VAL A 288 -8.38 -10.50 -0.58
C VAL A 288 -7.44 -9.65 0.27
N LEU A 289 -7.07 -10.18 1.43
CA LEU A 289 -6.05 -9.62 2.30
C LEU A 289 -4.77 -10.45 2.13
N TYR A 290 -3.64 -9.77 1.99
CA TYR A 290 -2.34 -10.40 1.85
C TYR A 290 -1.48 -10.21 3.10
N ALA A 291 -0.73 -11.24 3.45
CA ALA A 291 0.50 -11.08 4.21
C ALA A 291 1.61 -11.76 3.43
N VAL A 292 2.63 -11.00 3.08
CA VAL A 292 3.76 -11.46 2.28
C VAL A 292 5.04 -11.13 2.99
N GLN A 293 5.94 -12.10 3.12
CA GLN A 293 7.24 -11.91 3.71
C GLN A 293 8.33 -12.36 2.76
N ASN A 294 9.34 -11.52 2.60
CA ASN A 294 10.60 -11.91 1.99
C ASN A 294 11.28 -12.99 2.84
N ALA A 295 11.47 -14.19 2.29
CA ALA A 295 12.03 -15.32 3.04
C ALA A 295 13.57 -15.28 3.19
N VAL A 296 14.17 -14.13 2.93
CA VAL A 296 15.61 -13.86 3.03
C VAL A 296 15.89 -12.72 3.99
N THR A 297 15.31 -11.53 3.74
CA THR A 297 15.48 -10.35 4.62
C THR A 297 14.55 -10.39 5.82
N GLY A 298 13.44 -11.12 5.69
CA GLY A 298 12.36 -11.16 6.67
C GLY A 298 11.43 -9.98 6.61
N GLU A 299 11.65 -8.97 5.76
CA GLU A 299 10.73 -7.85 5.54
C GLU A 299 9.33 -8.38 5.20
N MET A 300 8.32 -7.82 5.85
CA MET A 300 6.95 -8.33 5.79
C MET A 300 5.98 -7.19 5.52
N TRP A 301 5.14 -7.40 4.52
CA TRP A 301 3.91 -6.66 4.28
C TRP A 301 2.73 -7.43 4.86
N ALA A 302 1.79 -6.76 5.51
CA ALA A 302 0.54 -7.37 5.94
C ALA A 302 -0.60 -6.37 5.89
N ASP A 303 -1.69 -6.78 5.23
CA ASP A 303 -2.94 -6.04 5.20
C ASP A 303 -3.70 -6.23 6.51
N ILE A 304 -3.73 -5.20 7.35
CA ILE A 304 -4.35 -5.23 8.69
C ILE A 304 -5.59 -4.33 8.72
N PRO A 305 -6.78 -4.84 8.34
CA PRO A 305 -8.03 -4.12 8.56
C PRO A 305 -8.32 -3.92 10.05
N MET A 306 -9.04 -2.84 10.34
CA MET A 306 -9.50 -2.53 11.70
C MET A 306 -10.86 -3.15 12.01
N ASP A 307 -10.99 -3.67 13.23
CA ASP A 307 -12.26 -4.06 13.83
C ASP A 307 -13.01 -2.79 14.27
N ILE A 308 -14.00 -2.37 13.47
CA ILE A 308 -14.75 -1.12 13.67
C ILE A 308 -15.43 -1.09 15.06
N PRO A 309 -16.16 -2.13 15.50
CA PRO A 309 -16.70 -2.18 16.85
C PRO A 309 -15.66 -2.01 17.96
N ARG A 310 -14.53 -2.72 17.89
CA ARG A 310 -13.48 -2.61 18.91
C ARG A 310 -12.86 -1.21 18.93
N PHE A 311 -12.60 -0.65 17.75
CA PHE A 311 -12.10 0.72 17.63
C PHE A 311 -13.08 1.73 18.24
N ALA A 312 -14.38 1.61 17.95
CA ALA A 312 -15.40 2.48 18.51
C ALA A 312 -15.45 2.39 20.04
N LEU A 313 -15.32 1.18 20.61
CA LEU A 313 -15.30 0.97 22.06
C LEU A 313 -14.07 1.62 22.72
N VAL A 314 -12.88 1.42 22.14
CA VAL A 314 -11.64 2.04 22.67
C VAL A 314 -11.71 3.57 22.56
N ALA A 315 -12.19 4.09 21.43
CA ALA A 315 -12.38 5.52 21.24
C ALA A 315 -13.39 6.10 22.25
N LEU A 316 -14.48 5.39 22.52
CA LEU A 316 -15.48 5.80 23.52
C LEU A 316 -14.90 5.78 24.94
N ALA A 317 -14.13 4.75 25.30
CA ALA A 317 -13.48 4.67 26.60
C ALA A 317 -12.47 5.81 26.80
N LEU A 318 -11.67 6.11 25.77
CA LEU A 318 -10.74 7.24 25.78
C LEU A 318 -11.49 8.58 25.89
N ALA A 319 -12.58 8.77 25.13
CA ALA A 319 -13.40 9.96 25.20
C ALA A 319 -14.01 10.15 26.60
N ALA A 320 -14.50 9.08 27.22
CA ALA A 320 -15.04 9.11 28.58
C ALA A 320 -13.95 9.45 29.61
N ALA A 321 -12.74 8.89 29.48
CA ALA A 321 -11.61 9.20 30.36
C ALA A 321 -11.18 10.68 30.24
N LEU A 322 -11.08 11.20 29.01
CA LEU A 322 -10.77 12.61 28.76
C LEU A 322 -11.87 13.51 29.32
N TYR A 323 -13.14 13.17 29.11
CA TYR A 323 -14.26 13.91 29.69
C TYR A 323 -14.18 13.95 31.22
N ALA A 324 -13.95 12.81 31.86
CA ALA A 324 -13.85 12.73 33.32
C ALA A 324 -12.69 13.58 33.88
N LEU A 325 -11.58 13.66 33.12
CA LEU A 325 -10.40 14.44 33.49
C LEU A 325 -10.61 15.95 33.29
N PHE A 326 -11.31 16.36 32.23
CA PHE A 326 -11.45 17.77 31.86
C PHE A 326 -12.76 18.42 32.29
N GLN A 327 -13.78 17.67 32.74
CA GLN A 327 -15.10 18.22 33.11
C GLN A 327 -15.02 19.34 34.17
N ASN A 328 -14.04 19.31 35.07
CA ASN A 328 -13.86 20.33 36.12
C ASN A 328 -13.11 21.59 35.64
N TYR A 329 -12.50 21.53 34.45
CA TYR A 329 -11.67 22.61 33.89
C TYR A 329 -12.30 23.22 32.63
N LEU A 330 -13.15 22.47 31.92
CA LEU A 330 -13.84 22.92 30.70
C LEU A 330 -15.29 23.32 31.01
N ALA A 331 -15.51 24.60 31.35
CA ALA A 331 -16.83 25.20 31.29
C ALA A 331 -17.07 25.73 29.86
N LEU A 332 -17.51 24.85 28.96
CA LEU A 332 -17.82 25.23 27.59
C LEU A 332 -19.21 25.89 27.51
N ARG A 333 -19.27 27.11 26.96
CA ARG A 333 -20.55 27.74 26.61
C ARG A 333 -21.22 26.97 25.46
N PRO A 334 -22.55 26.83 25.44
CA PRO A 334 -23.27 26.04 24.41
C PRO A 334 -22.91 26.44 22.97
N GLU A 335 -22.70 27.73 22.71
CA GLU A 335 -22.38 28.27 21.37
C GLU A 335 -20.99 27.81 20.90
N MET A 336 -20.03 27.77 21.83
CA MET A 336 -18.68 27.28 21.55
C MET A 336 -18.69 25.79 21.21
N VAL A 337 -19.48 24.99 21.93
CA VAL A 337 -19.65 23.55 21.64
C VAL A 337 -20.22 23.34 20.24
N MET A 338 -21.23 24.11 19.86
CA MET A 338 -21.85 23.96 18.54
C MET A 338 -20.90 24.37 17.40
N ILE A 339 -20.18 25.49 17.54
CA ILE A 339 -19.21 25.95 16.53
C ILE A 339 -18.04 24.98 16.40
N THR A 340 -17.54 24.46 17.53
CA THR A 340 -16.49 23.43 17.50
C THR A 340 -16.98 22.13 16.86
N ALA A 341 -18.22 21.70 17.09
CA ALA A 341 -18.82 20.57 16.40
C ALA A 341 -18.95 20.82 14.88
N MET A 342 -19.33 22.04 14.47
CA MET A 342 -19.38 22.44 13.06
C MET A 342 -17.99 22.38 12.39
N LEU A 343 -16.94 22.86 13.08
CA LEU A 343 -15.55 22.77 12.59
C LEU A 343 -15.08 21.33 12.47
N LEU A 344 -15.40 20.49 13.45
CA LEU A 344 -15.08 19.06 13.43
C LEU A 344 -15.76 18.35 12.25
N ALA A 345 -17.03 18.70 11.96
CA ALA A 345 -17.77 18.17 10.82
C ALA A 345 -17.12 18.56 9.48
N LEU A 346 -16.69 19.82 9.33
CA LEU A 346 -15.94 20.23 8.13
C LEU A 346 -14.65 19.42 7.94
N PHE A 347 -13.92 19.16 9.02
CA PHE A 347 -12.70 18.37 8.98
C PHE A 347 -12.95 16.90 8.64
N ALA A 348 -13.93 16.26 9.29
CA ALA A 348 -14.30 14.88 9.02
C ALA A 348 -14.72 14.70 7.54
N GLN A 349 -15.53 15.64 7.05
CA GLN A 349 -15.98 15.66 5.67
C GLN A 349 -14.83 15.84 4.66
N TRP A 350 -13.91 16.76 4.97
CA TRP A 350 -12.68 16.93 4.19
C TRP A 350 -11.86 15.65 4.12
N ALA A 351 -11.67 14.97 5.27
CA ALA A 351 -10.91 13.74 5.35
C ALA A 351 -11.55 12.60 4.54
N VAL A 352 -12.87 12.42 4.63
CA VAL A 352 -13.63 11.43 3.85
C VAL A 352 -13.51 11.71 2.36
N ASN A 353 -13.70 12.97 1.93
CA ASN A 353 -13.63 13.32 0.52
C ASN A 353 -12.22 13.14 -0.05
N SER A 354 -11.19 13.59 0.68
CA SER A 354 -9.78 13.41 0.32
C SER A 354 -9.40 11.92 0.19
N ARG A 355 -9.89 11.08 1.10
CA ARG A 355 -9.69 9.63 1.02
C ARG A 355 -10.41 9.02 -0.19
N ARG A 356 -11.66 9.42 -0.44
CA ARG A 356 -12.46 8.93 -1.59
C ARG A 356 -11.83 9.31 -2.93
N THR A 357 -11.28 10.51 -3.07
CA THR A 357 -10.58 10.91 -4.31
C THR A 357 -9.35 10.04 -4.53
N ARG A 358 -8.52 9.84 -3.50
CA ARG A 358 -7.34 8.95 -3.61
C ARG A 358 -7.71 7.51 -3.97
N MET A 359 -8.81 6.98 -3.41
CA MET A 359 -9.28 5.64 -3.74
C MET A 359 -9.71 5.52 -5.21
N LYS A 360 -10.47 6.50 -5.72
CA LYS A 360 -10.86 6.54 -7.13
C LYS A 360 -9.65 6.65 -8.05
N GLU A 361 -8.64 7.42 -7.65
CA GLU A 361 -7.38 7.54 -8.39
C GLU A 361 -6.66 6.20 -8.48
N LYS A 362 -6.55 5.48 -7.35
CA LYS A 362 -5.95 4.15 -7.31
C LYS A 362 -6.73 3.15 -8.18
N GLU A 363 -8.05 3.10 -8.03
CA GLU A 363 -8.92 2.21 -8.82
C GLU A 363 -8.83 2.52 -10.34
N MET A 364 -8.73 3.80 -10.72
CA MET A 364 -8.52 4.18 -12.13
C MET A 364 -7.13 3.82 -12.66
N MET A 365 -6.10 3.94 -11.83
CA MET A 365 -4.74 3.57 -12.21
C MET A 365 -4.61 2.05 -12.38
N GLU A 366 -5.13 1.29 -11.43
CA GLU A 366 -5.24 -0.18 -11.49
C GLU A 366 -5.99 -0.61 -12.76
N ALA A 367 -7.10 0.04 -13.12
CA ALA A 367 -7.83 -0.26 -14.36
C ALA A 367 -7.03 0.03 -15.65
N VAL A 368 -6.18 1.05 -15.66
CA VAL A 368 -5.29 1.36 -16.80
C VAL A 368 -4.15 0.34 -16.90
N ILE A 369 -3.61 -0.10 -15.76
CA ILE A 369 -2.60 -1.14 -15.70
C ILE A 369 -3.20 -2.49 -16.14
N GLN A 370 -4.44 -2.78 -15.78
CA GLN A 370 -5.15 -4.03 -16.11
C GLN A 370 -5.68 -4.12 -17.55
N GLY A 371 -5.40 -3.14 -18.43
CA GLY A 371 -5.44 -3.38 -19.88
C GLY A 371 -6.71 -2.96 -20.64
N GLU A 372 -7.46 -1.96 -20.19
CA GLU A 372 -8.49 -1.33 -21.04
C GLU A 372 -7.95 -0.60 -22.30
N THR A 373 -6.63 -0.58 -22.52
CA THR A 373 -6.01 0.06 -23.70
C THR A 373 -4.93 -0.84 -24.30
N VAL A 374 -5.12 -1.17 -25.58
CA VAL A 374 -4.38 -2.17 -26.38
C VAL A 374 -2.95 -1.72 -26.74
N ASP A 375 -2.58 -0.45 -26.49
CA ASP A 375 -1.27 0.11 -26.83
C ASP A 375 -0.50 0.57 -25.58
N VAL A 376 0.74 0.09 -25.44
CA VAL A 376 1.67 0.42 -24.35
C VAL A 376 1.96 1.93 -24.31
N GLN A 377 2.07 2.57 -25.46
CA GLN A 377 2.33 4.01 -25.53
C GLN A 377 1.09 4.82 -25.12
N ASP A 378 -0.10 4.33 -25.44
CA ASP A 378 -1.36 4.94 -24.99
C ASP A 378 -1.56 4.75 -23.47
N ARG A 379 -1.18 3.60 -22.90
CA ARG A 379 -1.14 3.37 -21.44
C ARG A 379 -0.25 4.39 -20.72
N VAL A 380 1.00 4.55 -21.18
CA VAL A 380 1.95 5.51 -20.60
C VAL A 380 1.43 6.95 -20.71
N ASN A 381 0.82 7.31 -21.84
CA ASN A 381 0.23 8.64 -22.03
C ASN A 381 -1.01 8.87 -21.16
N LYS A 382 -1.86 7.85 -20.98
CA LYS A 382 -3.05 7.89 -20.11
C LYS A 382 -2.64 8.01 -18.65
N MET A 383 -1.61 7.28 -18.21
CA MET A 383 -0.99 7.43 -16.88
C MET A 383 -0.45 8.83 -16.67
N LYS A 384 0.39 9.37 -17.57
CA LYS A 384 0.91 10.74 -17.48
C LYS A 384 -0.19 11.80 -17.47
N ARG A 385 -1.29 11.59 -18.20
CA ARG A 385 -2.47 12.48 -18.20
C ARG A 385 -3.24 12.38 -16.88
N LEU A 386 -3.35 11.19 -16.30
CA LEU A 386 -3.94 10.94 -14.99
C LEU A 386 -3.09 11.59 -13.91
N GLU A 387 -1.78 11.33 -13.85
CA GLU A 387 -0.84 11.99 -12.94
C GLU A 387 -0.93 13.51 -13.02
N LYS A 388 -0.98 14.10 -14.22
CA LYS A 388 -1.17 15.54 -14.39
C LYS A 388 -2.54 16.03 -13.90
N ARG A 389 -3.62 15.29 -14.14
CA ARG A 389 -4.95 15.63 -13.58
C ARG A 389 -4.96 15.53 -12.07
N VAL A 390 -4.31 14.52 -11.51
CA VAL A 390 -4.21 14.25 -10.08
C VAL A 390 -3.36 15.30 -9.39
N ALA A 391 -2.17 15.61 -9.90
CA ALA A 391 -1.33 16.70 -9.39
C ALA A 391 -2.09 18.04 -9.41
N ARG A 392 -2.86 18.28 -10.47
CA ARG A 392 -3.74 19.45 -10.57
C ARG A 392 -4.89 19.40 -9.56
N GLN A 393 -5.52 18.25 -9.35
CA GLN A 393 -6.62 18.06 -8.41
C GLN A 393 -6.18 18.10 -6.94
N ASN A 394 -5.00 17.57 -6.60
CA ASN A 394 -4.43 17.55 -5.26
C ASN A 394 -3.94 18.96 -4.85
N ASN A 395 -3.28 19.69 -5.76
CA ASN A 395 -2.96 21.11 -5.55
C ASN A 395 -4.24 21.94 -5.44
N HIS A 396 -5.20 21.81 -6.36
CA HIS A 396 -6.44 22.59 -6.23
C HIS A 396 -7.26 22.19 -5.00
N GLY A 397 -7.20 20.93 -4.53
CA GLY A 397 -7.84 20.50 -3.30
C GLY A 397 -7.27 21.25 -2.09
N ILE A 398 -6.00 21.04 -1.78
CA ILE A 398 -5.34 21.65 -0.61
C ILE A 398 -5.40 23.18 -0.66
N PHE A 399 -5.13 23.81 -1.82
CA PHE A 399 -5.22 25.26 -1.96
C PHE A 399 -6.67 25.80 -1.92
N ARG A 400 -7.68 25.03 -2.36
CA ARG A 400 -9.10 25.41 -2.13
C ARG A 400 -9.45 25.31 -0.66
N TYR A 401 -9.02 24.26 0.04
CA TYR A 401 -9.33 24.10 1.47
C TYR A 401 -8.58 25.11 2.35
N LEU A 402 -7.30 25.35 2.09
CA LEU A 402 -6.52 26.44 2.71
C LEU A 402 -7.09 27.80 2.34
N GLY A 403 -7.51 28.01 1.09
CA GLY A 403 -8.15 29.25 0.66
C GLY A 403 -9.51 29.48 1.34
N ILE A 404 -10.33 28.44 1.50
CA ILE A 404 -11.62 28.51 2.18
C ILE A 404 -11.44 28.65 3.71
N PHE A 405 -10.47 27.96 4.30
CA PHE A 405 -10.11 28.11 5.71
C PHE A 405 -9.50 29.50 5.98
N ALA A 406 -8.64 30.01 5.10
CA ALA A 406 -8.09 31.35 5.16
C ALA A 406 -9.17 32.41 4.92
N LEU A 407 -10.17 32.17 4.06
CA LEU A 407 -11.33 33.04 3.90
C LEU A 407 -12.25 33.01 5.14
N GLY A 408 -12.44 31.85 5.77
CA GLY A 408 -13.17 31.72 7.03
C GLY A 408 -12.43 32.37 8.21
N ALA A 409 -11.12 32.19 8.28
CA ALA A 409 -10.25 32.81 9.28
C ALA A 409 -10.10 34.31 9.04
N ALA A 410 -9.97 34.76 7.79
CA ALA A 410 -9.97 36.18 7.43
C ALA A 410 -11.35 36.80 7.63
N SER A 411 -12.44 36.07 7.42
CA SER A 411 -13.79 36.47 7.83
C SER A 411 -13.89 36.64 9.35
N TYR A 412 -13.33 35.71 10.12
CA TYR A 412 -13.27 35.78 11.59
C TYR A 412 -12.41 36.96 12.09
N LEU A 413 -11.18 37.09 11.56
CA LEU A 413 -10.23 38.16 11.90
C LEU A 413 -10.69 39.53 11.41
N SER A 414 -11.31 39.64 10.23
CA SER A 414 -11.88 40.90 9.74
C SER A 414 -13.12 41.31 10.53
N MET A 415 -13.91 40.35 11.01
CA MET A 415 -15.01 40.63 11.94
C MET A 415 -14.48 41.12 13.29
N ASP A 416 -13.46 40.47 13.86
CA ASP A 416 -12.81 40.86 15.13
C ASP A 416 -12.14 42.25 15.02
N LEU A 417 -11.55 42.55 13.86
CA LEU A 417 -10.88 43.82 13.58
C LEU A 417 -11.86 44.97 13.24
N LEU A 418 -13.03 44.68 12.64
CA LEU A 418 -14.10 45.67 12.44
C LEU A 418 -15.02 45.81 13.66
N SER A 419 -14.97 44.90 14.64
CA SER A 419 -15.88 44.89 15.76
C SER A 419 -15.28 45.50 17.03
N GLY A 420 -15.71 46.72 17.34
CA GLY A 420 -16.09 47.04 18.72
C GLY A 420 -17.48 46.49 19.05
N LEU A 421 -17.74 45.19 18.86
CA LEU A 421 -19.07 44.59 19.00
C LEU A 421 -19.11 43.39 19.95
N ASP A 422 -20.27 43.21 20.59
CA ASP A 422 -20.59 42.14 21.54
C ASP A 422 -20.37 40.72 20.98
N ASN A 423 -19.93 39.81 21.87
CA ASN A 423 -19.66 38.38 21.62
C ASN A 423 -20.75 37.65 20.78
N ILE A 424 -22.00 38.09 20.85
CA ILE A 424 -23.16 37.51 20.15
C ILE A 424 -23.01 37.61 18.62
N ARG A 425 -22.41 38.67 18.09
CA ARG A 425 -22.30 38.87 16.62
C ARG A 425 -21.24 37.96 16.00
N ILE A 426 -20.17 37.64 16.74
CA ILE A 426 -19.08 36.77 16.29
C ILE A 426 -19.61 35.36 15.99
N TYR A 427 -20.43 34.80 16.88
CA TYR A 427 -20.98 33.46 16.70
C TYR A 427 -21.97 33.35 15.52
N LYS A 428 -22.75 34.41 15.26
CA LYS A 428 -23.69 34.47 14.14
C LYS A 428 -23.01 34.45 12.78
N TYR A 429 -22.07 35.35 12.56
CA TYR A 429 -21.38 35.44 11.27
C TYR A 429 -20.39 34.27 11.08
N GLY A 430 -19.76 33.79 12.16
CA GLY A 430 -18.90 32.61 12.13
C GLY A 430 -19.65 31.33 11.71
N SER A 431 -20.81 31.05 12.32
CA SER A 431 -21.62 29.87 11.95
C SER A 431 -22.18 29.93 10.53
N LEU A 432 -22.53 31.13 10.03
CA LEU A 432 -22.93 31.34 8.65
C LEU A 432 -21.78 31.04 7.68
N ALA A 433 -20.56 31.52 7.99
CA ALA A 433 -19.38 31.23 7.18
C ALA A 433 -19.12 29.72 7.12
N LEU A 434 -19.16 29.00 8.24
CA LEU A 434 -18.94 27.55 8.29
C LEU A 434 -19.96 26.77 7.46
N LEU A 435 -21.24 27.17 7.48
CA LEU A 435 -22.28 26.59 6.64
C LEU A 435 -21.96 26.74 5.14
N VAL A 436 -21.59 27.97 4.74
CA VAL A 436 -21.25 28.28 3.34
C VAL A 436 -20.04 27.46 2.90
N VAL A 437 -19.01 27.37 3.75
CA VAL A 437 -17.83 26.53 3.52
C VAL A 437 -18.23 25.08 3.26
N MET A 438 -19.10 24.52 4.09
CA MET A 438 -19.54 23.13 3.90
C MET A 438 -20.32 22.95 2.59
N GLY A 439 -21.21 23.88 2.25
CA GLY A 439 -21.96 23.85 0.99
C GLY A 439 -21.02 23.87 -0.23
N LEU A 440 -19.96 24.67 -0.18
CA LEU A 440 -18.92 24.71 -1.20
C LEU A 440 -18.11 23.40 -1.28
N MET A 441 -17.90 22.70 -0.16
CA MET A 441 -17.24 21.37 -0.19
C MET A 441 -18.10 20.29 -0.86
N ILE A 442 -19.43 20.40 -0.77
CA ILE A 442 -20.39 19.43 -1.34
C ILE A 442 -20.61 19.66 -2.84
N LEU A 443 -20.64 20.91 -3.31
CA LEU A 443 -20.92 21.30 -4.69
C LEU A 443 -20.05 20.65 -5.80
N PRO A 444 -18.72 20.45 -5.66
CA PRO A 444 -17.90 19.87 -6.71
C PRO A 444 -18.04 18.34 -6.87
N LEU A 445 -18.87 17.67 -6.05
CA LEU A 445 -19.21 16.26 -6.24
C LEU A 445 -20.21 16.16 -7.40
N GLY A 446 -19.68 16.16 -8.64
CA GLY A 446 -20.44 16.18 -9.89
C GLY A 446 -21.40 15.01 -10.15
N ASP A 447 -21.63 14.14 -9.17
CA ASP A 447 -22.59 13.03 -9.23
C ASP A 447 -23.35 12.95 -7.89
N ARG A 448 -24.53 13.59 -7.83
CA ARG A 448 -25.35 13.68 -6.60
C ARG A 448 -25.78 12.32 -6.05
N SER A 449 -25.76 11.28 -6.90
CA SER A 449 -26.14 9.91 -6.54
C SER A 449 -25.15 9.19 -5.61
N LYS A 450 -23.94 9.74 -5.40
CA LYS A 450 -22.84 9.10 -4.65
C LYS A 450 -22.40 9.84 -3.39
N LEU A 451 -23.13 10.89 -3.00
CA LEU A 451 -22.91 11.58 -1.73
C LEU A 451 -23.23 10.64 -0.56
N PRO A 452 -22.32 10.49 0.42
CA PRO A 452 -22.65 9.67 1.57
C PRO A 452 -23.79 10.31 2.36
N PHE A 453 -24.68 9.47 2.87
CA PHE A 453 -25.83 9.91 3.65
C PHE A 453 -25.42 10.79 4.86
N GLY A 454 -24.27 10.49 5.48
CA GLY A 454 -23.72 11.27 6.59
C GLY A 454 -23.55 12.75 6.26
N CYS A 455 -23.10 13.08 5.05
CA CYS A 455 -22.88 14.46 4.61
C CYS A 455 -24.16 15.28 4.50
N PHE A 456 -25.25 14.64 4.10
CA PHE A 456 -26.54 15.30 4.02
C PHE A 456 -27.08 15.61 5.42
N VAL A 457 -26.92 14.65 6.34
CA VAL A 457 -27.32 14.82 7.74
C VAL A 457 -26.50 15.91 8.43
N THR A 458 -25.16 15.90 8.29
CA THR A 458 -24.29 16.96 8.83
C THR A 458 -24.63 18.31 8.21
N PHE A 459 -24.88 18.36 6.90
CA PHE A 459 -25.28 19.59 6.21
C PHE A 459 -26.59 20.18 6.73
N ALA A 460 -27.64 19.36 6.82
CA ALA A 460 -28.93 19.77 7.35
C ALA A 460 -28.84 20.21 8.81
N ALA A 461 -28.07 19.49 9.63
CA ALA A 461 -27.88 19.82 11.05
C ALA A 461 -27.13 21.14 11.23
N MET A 462 -26.08 21.41 10.44
CA MET A 462 -25.40 22.70 10.49
C MET A 462 -26.31 23.84 10.02
N ALA A 463 -27.13 23.62 8.98
CA ALA A 463 -28.10 24.63 8.52
C ALA A 463 -29.10 25.00 9.62
N ALA A 464 -29.61 23.99 10.33
CA ALA A 464 -30.47 24.20 11.48
C ALA A 464 -29.74 24.96 12.62
N GLY A 465 -28.50 24.60 12.91
CA GLY A 465 -27.70 25.26 13.96
C GLY A 465 -27.40 26.72 13.66
N THR A 466 -27.04 27.03 12.41
CA THR A 466 -26.87 28.42 11.94
C THR A 466 -28.19 29.19 12.02
N ALA A 467 -29.32 28.58 11.65
CA ALA A 467 -30.62 29.22 11.75
C ALA A 467 -31.00 29.56 13.21
N ILE A 468 -30.74 28.66 14.16
CA ILE A 468 -30.99 28.89 15.59
C ILE A 468 -30.15 30.06 16.10
N LEU A 469 -28.84 30.09 15.80
CA LEU A 469 -27.96 31.21 16.20
C LEU A 469 -28.40 32.55 15.61
N LEU A 470 -28.96 32.55 14.39
CA LEU A 470 -29.44 33.77 13.75
C LEU A 470 -30.76 34.26 14.35
N LEU A 471 -31.73 33.36 14.56
CA LEU A 471 -33.11 33.67 14.96
C LEU A 471 -33.29 33.95 16.47
N ASP A 472 -32.54 33.29 17.35
CA ASP A 472 -32.58 33.54 18.80
C ASP A 472 -31.20 33.98 19.36
N PRO A 473 -30.82 35.27 19.20
CA PRO A 473 -29.55 35.81 19.73
C PRO A 473 -29.36 35.68 21.24
N PHE A 474 -30.47 35.67 22.00
CA PHE A 474 -30.47 35.86 23.46
C PHE A 474 -30.79 34.60 24.24
N HIS A 475 -30.88 33.45 23.56
CA HIS A 475 -30.89 32.11 24.15
C HIS A 475 -32.00 31.92 25.19
N SER A 476 -33.26 31.95 24.74
CA SER A 476 -34.41 31.72 25.63
C SER A 476 -34.49 30.27 26.17
N ALA A 477 -33.83 29.31 25.49
CA ALA A 477 -33.66 27.93 25.94
C ALA A 477 -32.39 27.29 25.34
N ASP A 478 -31.58 26.61 26.15
CA ASP A 478 -30.35 25.94 25.69
C ASP A 478 -30.59 24.59 24.99
N MET A 479 -31.75 23.96 25.26
CA MET A 479 -32.09 22.62 24.76
C MET A 479 -32.01 22.46 23.23
N PRO A 480 -32.50 23.41 22.39
CA PRO A 480 -32.38 23.30 20.94
C PRO A 480 -30.94 23.26 20.43
N ILE A 481 -30.03 24.02 21.06
CA ILE A 481 -28.61 24.05 20.68
C ILE A 481 -27.96 22.70 20.98
N TYR A 482 -28.25 22.11 22.14
CA TYR A 482 -27.74 20.78 22.47
C TYR A 482 -28.27 19.69 21.53
N ILE A 483 -29.56 19.73 21.18
CA ILE A 483 -30.17 18.77 20.24
C ILE A 483 -29.48 18.85 18.87
N VAL A 484 -29.30 20.05 18.32
CA VAL A 484 -28.64 20.22 17.03
C VAL A 484 -27.16 19.85 17.10
N THR A 485 -26.47 20.19 18.18
CA THR A 485 -25.07 19.82 18.39
C THR A 485 -24.91 18.29 18.44
N LEU A 486 -25.80 17.57 19.12
CA LEU A 486 -25.83 16.11 19.12
C LEU A 486 -26.07 15.54 17.72
N ALA A 487 -26.94 16.16 16.92
CA ALA A 487 -27.18 15.75 15.54
C ALA A 487 -25.93 15.95 14.66
N ILE A 488 -25.22 17.08 14.81
CA ILE A 488 -23.95 17.34 14.12
C ILE A 488 -22.93 16.27 14.51
N MET A 489 -22.75 16.02 15.81
CA MET A 489 -21.79 15.03 16.33
C MET A 489 -22.11 13.60 15.89
N ALA A 490 -23.39 13.23 15.84
CA ALA A 490 -23.81 11.94 15.30
C ALA A 490 -23.42 11.79 13.82
N GLY A 491 -23.55 12.86 13.03
CA GLY A 491 -23.08 12.91 11.66
C GLY A 491 -21.55 12.79 11.54
N VAL A 492 -20.79 13.46 12.42
CA VAL A 492 -19.32 13.31 12.47
C VAL A 492 -18.91 11.88 12.79
N ILE A 493 -19.56 11.25 13.78
CA ILE A 493 -19.29 9.85 14.12
C ILE A 493 -19.57 8.94 12.91
N TRP A 494 -20.66 9.19 12.18
CA TRP A 494 -20.98 8.45 10.96
C TRP A 494 -19.89 8.59 9.89
N GLU A 495 -19.42 9.82 9.63
CA GLU A 495 -18.34 10.10 8.67
C GLU A 495 -17.02 9.43 9.09
N CYS A 496 -16.68 9.44 10.38
CA CYS A 496 -15.52 8.72 10.91
C CYS A 496 -15.65 7.20 10.71
N LEU A 497 -16.82 6.61 10.98
CA LEU A 497 -17.08 5.19 10.72
C LEU A 497 -16.99 4.86 9.24
N GLU A 498 -17.41 5.76 8.36
CA GLU A 498 -17.25 5.62 6.92
C GLU A 498 -15.77 5.69 6.50
N LEU A 499 -14.99 6.60 7.07
CA LEU A 499 -13.56 6.68 6.85
C LEU A 499 -12.86 5.36 7.24
N LEU A 500 -13.28 4.72 8.34
CA LEU A 500 -12.78 3.40 8.74
C LEU A 500 -13.17 2.30 7.75
N LYS A 501 -14.40 2.32 7.21
CA LYS A 501 -14.82 1.39 6.15
C LYS A 501 -13.98 1.58 4.89
N LEU A 502 -13.71 2.83 4.51
CA LEU A 502 -12.85 3.16 3.37
C LEU A 502 -11.40 2.73 3.61
N TYR A 503 -10.89 2.90 4.84
CA TYR A 503 -9.58 2.37 5.24
C TYR A 503 -9.51 0.86 5.06
N ASN A 504 -10.45 0.11 5.64
CA ASN A 504 -10.51 -1.36 5.50
C ASN A 504 -10.63 -1.80 4.04
N LYS A 505 -11.39 -1.07 3.21
CA LYS A 505 -11.46 -1.32 1.76
C LYS A 505 -10.10 -1.07 1.09
N SER A 506 -9.39 -0.01 1.48
CA SER A 506 -8.08 0.34 0.92
C SER A 506 -6.96 -0.64 1.29
N CYS A 507 -7.09 -1.30 2.45
CA CYS A 507 -6.15 -2.34 2.89
C CYS A 507 -6.35 -3.68 2.17
N SER A 508 -7.48 -3.90 1.50
CA SER A 508 -7.74 -5.17 0.82
C SER A 508 -7.58 -5.00 -0.68
N ASN A 509 -7.17 -6.05 -1.37
CA ASN A 509 -6.94 -6.05 -2.81
C ASN A 509 -8.18 -6.59 -3.53
N THR A 510 -8.48 -6.06 -4.71
CA THR A 510 -9.47 -6.69 -5.59
C THR A 510 -8.95 -8.06 -6.00
N LEU A 511 -9.85 -9.02 -6.17
CA LEU A 511 -9.47 -10.26 -6.86
C LEU A 511 -8.92 -9.90 -8.23
N PRO A 512 -7.80 -10.50 -8.68
CA PRO A 512 -7.34 -10.39 -10.06
C PRO A 512 -8.44 -10.97 -10.95
N GLN A 513 -9.25 -10.11 -11.56
CA GLN A 513 -10.23 -10.51 -12.58
C GLN A 513 -9.61 -10.17 -13.92
N PHE A 514 -8.97 -11.15 -14.56
CA PHE A 514 -8.47 -10.96 -15.91
C PHE A 514 -9.57 -11.29 -16.92
N GLU A 515 -10.04 -10.27 -17.65
CA GLU A 515 -11.00 -10.36 -18.76
C GLU A 515 -10.39 -10.98 -20.03
N SER A 516 -9.81 -12.18 -19.94
CA SER A 516 -9.41 -12.95 -21.14
C SER A 516 -10.16 -14.27 -21.32
N HIS A 517 -11.08 -14.63 -20.43
CA HIS A 517 -12.11 -15.61 -20.77
C HIS A 517 -13.37 -14.91 -21.26
N GLN A 518 -13.55 -14.87 -22.59
CA GLN A 518 -14.90 -15.05 -23.14
C GLN A 518 -15.37 -16.44 -22.69
N GLY A 519 -15.97 -16.52 -21.50
CA GLY A 519 -16.29 -17.79 -20.88
C GLY A 519 -17.23 -17.62 -19.70
N GLY A 520 -18.52 -17.53 -20.01
CA GLY A 520 -19.62 -17.94 -19.13
C GLY A 520 -19.86 -17.07 -17.90
N GLU A 521 -20.96 -16.33 -17.94
CA GLU A 521 -21.68 -15.90 -16.74
C GLU A 521 -21.83 -17.07 -15.76
N LEU A 522 -21.26 -16.95 -14.55
CA LEU A 522 -21.67 -17.76 -13.42
C LEU A 522 -21.76 -16.90 -12.14
N LEU A 523 -23.01 -16.40 -11.97
CA LEU A 523 -23.77 -16.12 -10.75
C LEU A 523 -23.37 -14.94 -9.84
#